data_AF-A0AA38J261-F1
#
_entry.id   AF-A0AA38J261-F1
#
_cell.length_a   1.000
_cell.length_b   1.000
_cell.length_c   1.000
_cell.angle_alpha   90.00
_cell.angle_beta   90.00
_cell.angle_gamma   90.00
#
_symmetry.space_group_name_H-M   'P 1'
#
loop_
_entity.id
_entity.type
_entity.pdbx_description
1 polymer ?
#
loop_
_entity_poly.entity_id
_entity_poly.type
_entity_poly.pdbx_seq_one_letter_code
_entity_poly.pdbx_strand_id
1 'polypeptide(L)'
;MNTSENTGEDVPFDLSKAAAAATEELLPSKSKERYEKQFQIFEDWRRLKNVTSLTEDVFLAYFAEKSSSYKASSLWSTYSMLKAVLLLKENLDISKFCKVTAYLKRKSTGYQPKKSKCLSPDQIDKFLLEAPDKEFLLMKVALIFGVSGACRCDELSRMLVDDIEDQNNVLIVHIPDSKTKKPRRFVVVDERNLATYRRYLELRPPSTPHKRLFLNYKKGKCTVQPVGLHSFGIGQAADVAIAELLPSVLPSKSKESNETENTKKLNTINETILLAYFGEKVNVF
;
A
#
# COMPACT_ATOMS: atom_id res chain seq x y z
N MET A 1 43.62 18.25 -44.72
CA MET A 1 43.50 17.60 -43.40
C MET A 1 42.43 18.35 -42.65
N ASN A 2 41.22 17.80 -42.57
CA ASN A 2 40.09 18.43 -41.88
C ASN A 2 40.18 18.11 -40.39
N THR A 3 40.42 19.15 -39.60
CA THR A 3 40.13 19.23 -38.17
C THR A 3 38.62 19.18 -37.96
N SER A 4 38.11 18.10 -37.40
CA SER A 4 36.72 17.98 -36.96
C SER A 4 36.50 18.88 -35.74
N GLU A 5 35.62 19.84 -35.90
CA GLU A 5 35.09 20.75 -34.88
C GLU A 5 34.49 19.94 -33.72
N ASN A 6 34.99 20.19 -32.51
CA ASN A 6 34.30 19.82 -31.28
C ASN A 6 33.39 20.99 -30.89
N THR A 7 32.17 21.00 -31.40
CA THR A 7 31.12 21.92 -30.94
C THR A 7 30.61 21.45 -29.58
N GLY A 8 31.32 21.81 -28.52
CA GLY A 8 30.74 21.82 -27.19
C GLY A 8 29.69 22.92 -27.15
N GLU A 9 28.41 22.56 -27.23
CA GLU A 9 27.32 23.49 -26.95
C GLU A 9 27.46 23.96 -25.50
N ASP A 10 28.00 25.17 -25.33
CA ASP A 10 28.14 25.80 -24.01
C ASP A 10 26.76 26.29 -23.57
N VAL A 11 26.07 25.45 -22.79
CA VAL A 11 24.72 25.74 -22.30
C VAL A 11 24.80 26.96 -21.37
N PRO A 12 24.06 28.05 -21.65
CA PRO A 12 24.04 29.24 -20.79
C PRO A 12 23.79 28.91 -19.32
N PHE A 13 24.50 29.60 -18.41
CA PHE A 13 24.47 29.34 -16.97
C PHE A 13 23.05 29.29 -16.38
N ASP A 14 22.17 30.21 -16.80
CA ASP A 14 20.78 30.25 -16.32
C ASP A 14 19.97 29.03 -16.77
N LEU A 15 20.22 28.51 -17.98
CA LEU A 15 19.60 27.29 -18.47
C LEU A 15 20.16 26.04 -17.76
N SER A 16 21.46 26.01 -17.48
CA SER A 16 22.10 24.94 -16.70
C SER A 16 21.56 24.88 -15.27
N LYS A 17 21.38 26.05 -14.62
CA LYS A 17 20.77 26.16 -13.28
C LYS A 17 19.30 25.71 -13.28
N ALA A 18 18.52 26.10 -14.28
CA ALA A 18 17.14 25.65 -14.43
C ALA A 18 17.04 24.13 -14.66
N ALA A 19 17.93 23.57 -15.49
CA ALA A 19 18.01 22.14 -15.73
C ALA A 19 18.40 21.34 -14.47
N ALA A 20 19.36 21.85 -13.68
CA ALA A 20 19.74 21.24 -12.41
C ALA A 20 18.57 21.21 -11.41
N ALA A 21 17.85 22.33 -11.27
CA ALA A 21 16.66 22.40 -10.42
C ALA A 21 15.57 21.40 -10.87
N ALA A 22 15.28 21.33 -12.17
CA ALA A 22 14.33 20.36 -12.72
C ALA A 22 14.78 18.91 -12.50
N THR A 23 16.09 18.64 -12.56
CA THR A 23 16.67 17.31 -12.35
C THR A 23 16.51 16.83 -10.91
N GLU A 24 16.64 17.73 -9.93
CA GLU A 24 16.40 17.41 -8.51
C GLU A 24 14.95 16.99 -8.22
N GLU A 25 13.99 17.50 -9.00
CA GLU A 25 12.56 17.16 -8.89
C GLU A 25 12.18 15.82 -9.54
N LEU A 26 13.09 15.21 -10.32
CA LEU A 26 12.80 13.95 -11.02
C LEU A 26 12.65 12.76 -10.08
N LEU A 27 13.25 12.80 -8.87
CA LEU A 27 13.02 11.78 -7.86
C LEU A 27 11.71 12.07 -7.10
N PRO A 28 10.85 11.06 -6.86
CA PRO A 28 9.61 11.28 -6.14
C PRO A 28 9.90 11.76 -4.70
N SER A 29 9.40 12.93 -4.35
CA SER A 29 9.65 13.60 -3.06
C SER A 29 9.45 12.70 -1.84
N LYS A 30 8.35 11.93 -1.80
CA LYS A 30 8.04 11.01 -0.69
C LYS A 30 9.01 9.83 -0.55
N SER A 31 9.65 9.41 -1.62
CA SER A 31 10.53 8.22 -1.62
C SER A 31 11.99 8.51 -1.94
N LYS A 32 12.38 9.78 -2.11
CA LYS A 32 13.75 10.19 -2.44
C LYS A 32 14.80 9.53 -1.53
N GLU A 33 14.59 9.62 -0.21
CA GLU A 33 15.47 9.00 0.79
C GLU A 33 15.66 7.48 0.56
N ARG A 34 14.59 6.78 0.18
CA ARG A 34 14.66 5.33 -0.09
C ARG A 34 15.53 5.03 -1.32
N TYR A 35 15.44 5.86 -2.35
CA TYR A 35 16.24 5.71 -3.57
C TYR A 35 17.72 5.98 -3.26
N GLU A 36 18.01 7.05 -2.53
CA GLU A 36 19.37 7.41 -2.11
C GLU A 36 20.00 6.34 -1.22
N LYS A 37 19.24 5.81 -0.25
CA LYS A 37 19.69 4.71 0.60
C LYS A 37 20.00 3.45 -0.23
N GLN A 38 19.18 3.14 -1.23
CA GLN A 38 19.42 1.98 -2.09
C GLN A 38 20.68 2.15 -2.93
N PHE A 39 20.96 3.36 -3.42
CA PHE A 39 22.20 3.70 -4.10
C PHE A 39 23.41 3.57 -3.18
N GLN A 40 23.32 4.07 -1.94
CA GLN A 40 24.39 3.91 -0.95
C GLN A 40 24.70 2.43 -0.67
N ILE A 41 23.68 1.57 -0.52
CA ILE A 41 23.86 0.13 -0.34
C ILE A 41 24.64 -0.51 -1.51
N PHE A 42 24.42 -0.02 -2.73
CA PHE A 42 25.16 -0.49 -3.91
C PHE A 42 26.61 0.02 -3.90
N GLU A 43 26.84 1.30 -3.59
CA GLU A 43 28.19 1.86 -3.45
C GLU A 43 28.99 1.17 -2.33
N ASP A 44 28.37 0.87 -1.19
CA ASP A 44 28.99 0.10 -0.10
C ASP A 44 29.43 -1.28 -0.57
N TRP A 45 28.57 -1.96 -1.34
CA TRP A 45 28.90 -3.25 -1.92
C TRP A 45 30.06 -3.15 -2.92
N ARG A 46 30.08 -2.12 -3.77
CA ARG A 46 31.19 -1.89 -4.71
C ARG A 46 32.52 -1.65 -4.00
N ARG A 47 32.51 -0.83 -2.94
CA ARG A 47 33.70 -0.59 -2.11
C ARG A 47 34.20 -1.88 -1.48
N LEU A 48 33.31 -2.70 -0.93
CA LEU A 48 33.67 -3.99 -0.34
C LEU A 48 34.30 -4.95 -1.36
N LYS A 49 33.85 -4.92 -2.62
CA LYS A 49 34.39 -5.75 -3.71
C LYS A 49 35.61 -5.13 -4.41
N ASN A 50 36.02 -3.92 -4.00
CA ASN A 50 37.08 -3.13 -4.64
C ASN A 50 36.81 -2.87 -6.14
N VAL A 51 35.56 -2.59 -6.52
CA VAL A 51 35.15 -2.35 -7.91
C VAL A 51 34.78 -0.89 -8.13
N THR A 52 35.53 -0.19 -8.98
CA THR A 52 35.30 1.22 -9.35
C THR A 52 34.57 1.40 -10.68
N SER A 53 34.37 0.33 -11.45
CA SER A 53 33.64 0.39 -12.72
C SER A 53 32.12 0.25 -12.53
N LEU A 54 31.36 0.80 -13.48
CA LEU A 54 29.90 0.76 -13.55
C LEU A 54 29.44 0.04 -14.84
N THR A 55 29.97 -1.16 -15.09
CA THR A 55 29.65 -1.94 -16.29
C THR A 55 28.49 -2.90 -16.07
N GLU A 56 27.89 -3.39 -17.15
CA GLU A 56 26.82 -4.38 -17.10
C GLU A 56 27.17 -5.62 -16.26
N ASP A 57 28.41 -6.11 -16.34
CA ASP A 57 28.86 -7.29 -15.60
C ASP A 57 28.88 -7.04 -14.08
N VAL A 58 29.22 -5.81 -13.63
CA VAL A 58 29.18 -5.42 -12.21
C VAL A 58 27.75 -5.45 -11.69
N PHE A 59 26.79 -4.90 -12.45
CA PHE A 59 25.39 -4.95 -12.08
C PHE A 59 24.84 -6.38 -12.10
N LEU A 60 25.24 -7.18 -13.08
CA LEU A 60 24.83 -8.58 -13.15
C LEU A 60 25.33 -9.37 -11.94
N ALA A 61 26.59 -9.17 -11.54
CA ALA A 61 27.16 -9.76 -10.33
C ALA A 61 26.44 -9.29 -9.06
N TYR A 62 26.15 -7.99 -8.95
CA TYR A 62 25.40 -7.42 -7.82
C TYR A 62 24.01 -8.05 -7.68
N PHE A 63 23.22 -8.07 -8.75
CA PHE A 63 21.88 -8.66 -8.74
C PHE A 63 21.91 -10.17 -8.56
N ALA A 64 22.95 -10.85 -9.05
CA ALA A 64 23.13 -12.27 -8.80
C ALA A 64 23.34 -12.56 -7.32
N GLU A 65 24.21 -11.80 -6.64
CA GLU A 65 24.43 -11.92 -5.19
C GLU A 65 23.15 -11.62 -4.41
N LYS A 66 22.45 -10.51 -4.72
CA LYS A 66 21.21 -10.15 -4.03
C LYS A 66 20.06 -11.13 -4.29
N SER A 67 20.06 -11.84 -5.41
CA SER A 67 18.99 -12.82 -5.73
C SER A 67 18.94 -14.00 -4.77
N SER A 68 20.02 -14.26 -4.02
CA SER A 68 20.05 -15.30 -2.98
C SER A 68 19.14 -14.98 -1.78
N SER A 69 18.92 -13.70 -1.50
CA SER A 69 18.18 -13.23 -0.32
C SER A 69 16.90 -12.47 -0.66
N TYR A 70 16.83 -11.86 -1.85
CA TYR A 70 15.71 -11.00 -2.24
C TYR A 70 14.68 -11.75 -3.08
N LYS A 71 13.41 -11.46 -2.85
CA LYS A 71 12.31 -11.87 -3.73
C LYS A 71 12.41 -11.14 -5.08
N ALA A 72 11.85 -11.73 -6.13
CA ALA A 72 11.84 -11.14 -7.48
C ALA A 72 11.32 -9.68 -7.49
N SER A 73 10.22 -9.40 -6.79
CA SER A 73 9.66 -8.05 -6.68
C SER A 73 10.60 -7.06 -5.97
N SER A 74 11.35 -7.51 -4.97
CA SER A 74 12.38 -6.72 -4.31
C SER A 74 13.55 -6.43 -5.24
N LEU A 75 14.01 -7.42 -6.01
CA LEU A 75 15.08 -7.23 -7.00
C LEU A 75 14.70 -6.18 -8.05
N TRP A 76 13.49 -6.26 -8.61
CA TRP A 76 12.99 -5.26 -9.55
C TRP A 76 12.85 -3.88 -8.90
N SER A 77 12.43 -3.81 -7.64
CA SER A 77 12.37 -2.53 -6.91
C SER A 77 13.77 -1.93 -6.74
N THR A 78 14.76 -2.74 -6.35
CA THR A 78 16.17 -2.33 -6.27
C THR A 78 16.69 -1.86 -7.63
N TYR A 79 16.42 -2.60 -8.70
CA TYR A 79 16.78 -2.21 -10.06
C TYR A 79 16.18 -0.88 -10.47
N SER A 80 14.87 -0.68 -10.28
CA SER A 80 14.21 0.57 -10.65
C SER A 80 14.73 1.77 -9.86
N MET A 81 15.02 1.59 -8.56
CA MET A 81 15.62 2.64 -7.73
C MET A 81 17.04 3.00 -8.20
N LEU A 82 17.89 1.99 -8.43
CA LEU A 82 19.24 2.21 -8.94
C LEU A 82 19.21 2.87 -10.33
N LYS A 83 18.34 2.40 -11.23
CA LYS A 83 18.17 3.00 -12.57
C LYS A 83 17.88 4.49 -12.50
N ALA A 84 16.94 4.90 -11.65
CA ALA A 84 16.61 6.31 -11.50
C ALA A 84 17.79 7.12 -10.94
N VAL A 85 18.44 6.65 -9.87
CA VAL A 85 19.52 7.41 -9.23
C VAL A 85 20.78 7.49 -10.10
N LEU A 86 21.15 6.39 -10.77
CA LEU A 86 22.34 6.34 -11.64
C LEU A 86 22.16 7.21 -12.88
N LEU A 87 20.95 7.27 -13.44
CA LEU A 87 20.66 8.17 -14.55
C LEU A 87 20.86 9.63 -14.13
N LEU A 88 20.49 10.00 -12.90
CA LEU A 88 20.58 11.38 -12.42
C LEU A 88 21.98 11.77 -11.95
N LYS A 89 22.69 10.87 -11.25
CA LYS A 89 23.97 11.18 -10.61
C LYS A 89 25.19 10.89 -11.48
N GLU A 90 25.13 9.81 -12.25
CA GLU A 90 26.26 9.29 -13.03
C GLU A 90 26.01 9.37 -14.54
N ASN A 91 24.87 9.95 -14.96
CA ASN A 91 24.39 9.94 -16.33
C ASN A 91 24.39 8.52 -16.96
N LEU A 92 24.15 7.50 -16.14
CA LEU A 92 24.23 6.10 -16.53
C LEU A 92 22.84 5.46 -16.64
N ASP A 93 22.44 5.16 -17.87
CA ASP A 93 21.21 4.44 -18.15
C ASP A 93 21.41 2.92 -18.15
N ILE A 94 21.20 2.30 -16.99
CA ILE A 94 21.28 0.82 -16.84
C ILE A 94 20.11 0.08 -17.51
N SER A 95 19.15 0.78 -18.15
CA SER A 95 18.13 0.10 -18.97
C SER A 95 18.68 -0.49 -20.25
N LYS A 96 19.85 0.01 -20.68
CA LYS A 96 20.61 -0.53 -21.80
C LYS A 96 21.34 -1.83 -21.45
N PHE A 97 21.37 -2.22 -20.18
CA PHE A 97 21.98 -3.48 -19.71
C PHE A 97 21.00 -4.65 -19.90
N CYS A 98 20.97 -5.17 -21.12
CA CYS A 98 20.07 -6.24 -21.54
C CYS A 98 20.28 -7.56 -20.76
N LYS A 99 21.51 -7.94 -20.42
CA LYS A 99 21.82 -9.15 -19.62
C LYS A 99 21.25 -9.05 -18.21
N VAL A 100 21.39 -7.89 -17.56
CA VAL A 100 20.81 -7.64 -16.23
C VAL A 100 19.29 -7.76 -16.29
N THR A 101 18.66 -7.11 -17.27
CA THR A 101 17.22 -7.17 -17.46
C THR A 101 16.73 -8.60 -17.73
N ALA A 102 17.43 -9.35 -18.60
CA ALA A 102 17.12 -10.73 -18.90
C ALA A 102 17.27 -11.64 -17.67
N TYR A 103 18.31 -11.42 -16.86
CA TYR A 103 18.53 -12.12 -15.60
C TYR A 103 17.38 -11.89 -14.60
N LEU A 104 16.99 -10.63 -14.39
CA LEU A 104 15.88 -10.26 -13.49
C LEU A 104 14.54 -10.83 -13.95
N LYS A 105 14.28 -10.82 -15.27
CA LYS A 105 13.09 -11.48 -15.85
C LYS A 105 13.08 -12.98 -15.52
N ARG A 106 14.21 -13.67 -15.72
CA ARG A 106 14.33 -15.10 -15.41
C ARG A 106 14.14 -15.40 -13.93
N LYS A 107 14.67 -14.56 -13.04
CA LYS A 107 14.43 -14.67 -11.58
C LYS A 107 12.99 -14.40 -11.16
N SER A 108 12.20 -13.78 -12.04
CA SER A 108 10.78 -13.51 -11.80
C SER A 108 9.86 -14.60 -12.34
N THR A 109 10.38 -15.54 -13.14
CA THR A 109 9.60 -16.65 -13.68
C THR A 109 9.00 -17.47 -12.55
N GLY A 110 7.68 -17.65 -12.57
CA GLY A 110 6.95 -18.38 -11.53
C GLY A 110 6.79 -17.65 -10.20
N TYR A 111 7.28 -16.40 -10.06
CA TYR A 111 7.08 -15.62 -8.84
C TYR A 111 5.60 -15.33 -8.62
N GLN A 112 5.10 -15.72 -7.46
CA GLN A 112 3.76 -15.40 -7.00
C GLN A 112 3.83 -14.42 -5.83
N PRO A 113 3.25 -13.21 -5.94
CA PRO A 113 3.20 -12.26 -4.84
C PRO A 113 2.44 -12.84 -3.63
N LYS A 114 2.99 -12.69 -2.42
CA LYS A 114 2.26 -12.95 -1.18
C LYS A 114 1.16 -11.90 -1.05
N LYS A 115 -0.11 -12.33 -1.07
CA LYS A 115 -1.27 -11.45 -0.85
C LYS A 115 -1.75 -11.55 0.61
N SER A 116 -2.39 -10.48 1.09
CA SER A 116 -3.08 -10.49 2.38
C SER A 116 -4.33 -11.38 2.30
N LYS A 117 -4.76 -11.93 3.44
CA LYS A 117 -6.07 -12.59 3.53
C LYS A 117 -7.17 -11.55 3.26
N CYS A 118 -8.23 -11.98 2.58
CA CYS A 118 -9.41 -11.18 2.31
C CYS A 118 -10.56 -11.72 3.16
N LEU A 119 -11.35 -10.81 3.74
CA LEU A 119 -12.57 -11.17 4.44
C LEU A 119 -13.67 -11.50 3.42
N SER A 120 -14.49 -12.50 3.70
CA SER A 120 -15.73 -12.74 2.96
C SER A 120 -16.82 -11.74 3.38
N PRO A 121 -17.87 -11.56 2.56
CA PRO A 121 -19.06 -10.78 2.96
C PRO A 121 -19.63 -11.23 4.30
N ASP A 122 -19.85 -12.53 4.49
CA ASP A 122 -20.40 -13.08 5.74
C ASP A 122 -19.50 -12.77 6.95
N GLN A 123 -18.18 -12.80 6.76
CA GLN A 123 -17.23 -12.42 7.82
C GLN A 123 -17.31 -10.93 8.16
N ILE A 124 -17.48 -10.07 7.14
CA ILE A 124 -17.67 -8.63 7.35
C ILE A 124 -18.97 -8.38 8.10
N ASP A 125 -20.09 -8.95 7.65
CA ASP A 125 -21.40 -8.77 8.26
C ASP A 125 -21.41 -9.29 9.69
N LYS A 126 -20.84 -10.47 9.91
CA LYS A 126 -20.68 -11.05 11.25
C LYS A 126 -19.87 -10.15 12.15
N PHE A 127 -18.73 -9.63 11.69
CA PHE A 127 -17.90 -8.72 12.48
C PHE A 127 -18.65 -7.43 12.82
N LEU A 128 -19.34 -6.81 11.85
CA LEU A 128 -20.08 -5.58 12.07
C LEU A 128 -21.25 -5.78 13.04
N LEU A 129 -21.90 -6.94 13.00
CA LEU A 129 -23.05 -7.26 13.85
C LEU A 129 -22.63 -7.68 15.27
N GLU A 130 -21.72 -8.65 15.39
CA GLU A 130 -21.47 -9.38 16.63
C GLU A 130 -20.29 -8.84 17.43
N ALA A 131 -19.30 -8.21 16.80
CA ALA A 131 -18.11 -7.78 17.52
C ALA A 131 -18.44 -6.67 18.54
N PRO A 132 -17.92 -6.70 19.77
CA PRO A 132 -18.29 -5.76 20.79
C PRO A 132 -17.80 -4.35 20.46
N ASP A 133 -18.72 -3.39 20.39
CA ASP A 133 -18.38 -2.00 20.09
C ASP A 133 -17.39 -1.41 21.09
N LYS A 134 -17.42 -1.85 22.35
CA LYS A 134 -16.46 -1.46 23.40
C LYS A 134 -14.99 -1.62 22.95
N GLU A 135 -14.72 -2.56 22.06
CA GLU A 135 -13.37 -2.85 21.57
C GLU A 135 -13.19 -2.48 20.10
N PHE A 136 -14.21 -2.73 19.28
CA PHE A 136 -14.07 -2.73 17.82
C PHE A 136 -14.80 -1.60 17.11
N LEU A 137 -15.49 -0.68 17.80
CA LEU A 137 -16.29 0.38 17.16
C LEU A 137 -15.49 1.19 16.12
N LEU A 138 -14.28 1.62 16.47
CA LEU A 138 -13.37 2.28 15.53
C LEU A 138 -13.10 1.44 14.27
N MET A 139 -12.81 0.15 14.45
CA MET A 139 -12.51 -0.77 13.35
C MET A 139 -13.74 -1.05 12.49
N LYS A 140 -14.94 -1.11 13.08
CA LYS A 140 -16.20 -1.22 12.34
C LYS A 140 -16.41 -0.03 11.42
N VAL A 141 -16.28 1.19 11.93
CA VAL A 141 -16.39 2.41 11.10
C VAL A 141 -15.33 2.43 10.00
N ALA A 142 -14.09 2.09 10.33
CA ALA A 142 -13.01 2.02 9.34
C ALA A 142 -13.27 0.95 8.26
N LEU A 143 -13.85 -0.20 8.63
CA LEU A 143 -14.23 -1.26 7.70
C LEU A 143 -15.38 -0.81 6.78
N ILE A 144 -16.43 -0.19 7.33
CA ILE A 144 -17.54 0.36 6.55
C ILE A 144 -17.02 1.32 5.48
N PHE A 145 -16.20 2.28 5.87
CA PHE A 145 -15.64 3.28 4.96
C PHE A 145 -14.65 2.66 3.97
N GLY A 146 -13.85 1.70 4.44
CA GLY A 146 -12.93 0.92 3.63
C GLY A 146 -13.63 0.15 2.52
N VAL A 147 -14.74 -0.53 2.83
CA VAL A 147 -15.51 -1.35 1.89
C VAL A 147 -16.33 -0.45 0.94
N SER A 148 -17.13 0.47 1.48
CA SER A 148 -18.00 1.34 0.67
C SER A 148 -17.21 2.25 -0.26
N GLY A 149 -16.07 2.77 0.21
CA GLY A 149 -15.24 3.68 -0.55
C GLY A 149 -14.06 3.02 -1.25
N ALA A 150 -13.83 1.71 -1.10
CA ALA A 150 -12.55 1.07 -1.48
C ALA A 150 -11.33 1.89 -0.98
N CYS A 151 -11.44 2.43 0.24
CA CYS A 151 -10.48 3.40 0.75
C CYS A 151 -9.15 2.75 1.06
N ARG A 152 -8.06 3.41 0.65
CA ARG A 152 -6.72 3.03 1.12
C ARG A 152 -6.54 3.46 2.58
N CYS A 153 -5.64 2.79 3.30
CA CYS A 153 -5.34 3.14 4.69
C CYS A 153 -4.85 4.60 4.85
N ASP A 154 -4.18 5.16 3.84
CA ASP A 154 -3.72 6.55 3.87
C ASP A 154 -4.88 7.54 3.73
N GLU A 155 -5.84 7.26 2.84
CA GLU A 155 -7.10 7.99 2.71
C GLU A 155 -7.89 7.94 4.02
N LEU A 156 -8.11 6.74 4.58
CA LEU A 156 -8.78 6.57 5.88
C LEU A 156 -8.07 7.34 6.98
N SER A 157 -6.74 7.21 7.08
CA SER A 157 -6.01 7.92 8.11
C SER A 157 -6.27 9.42 8.00
N ARG A 158 -6.15 9.99 6.78
CA ARG A 158 -6.17 11.44 6.51
C ARG A 158 -7.54 12.10 6.54
N MET A 159 -8.59 11.31 6.46
CA MET A 159 -9.97 11.77 6.46
C MET A 159 -10.27 12.70 7.64
N LEU A 160 -10.96 13.80 7.32
CA LEU A 160 -11.42 14.80 8.28
C LEU A 160 -12.91 14.61 8.59
N VAL A 161 -13.36 15.14 9.71
CA VAL A 161 -14.79 15.20 10.04
C VAL A 161 -15.55 16.04 9.01
N ASP A 162 -14.94 17.15 8.56
CA ASP A 162 -15.51 18.05 7.55
C ASP A 162 -15.63 17.41 6.16
N ASP A 163 -14.97 16.26 5.93
CA ASP A 163 -15.11 15.52 4.68
C ASP A 163 -16.41 14.70 4.62
N ILE A 164 -17.19 14.66 5.71
CA ILE A 164 -18.40 13.83 5.84
C ILE A 164 -19.64 14.72 5.89
N GLU A 165 -20.50 14.56 4.89
CA GLU A 165 -21.85 15.13 4.91
C GLU A 165 -22.84 14.07 5.41
N ASP A 166 -23.36 14.23 6.63
CA ASP A 166 -24.41 13.36 7.19
C ASP A 166 -25.79 13.95 6.91
N GLN A 167 -26.55 13.30 6.03
CA GLN A 167 -27.91 13.70 5.64
C GLN A 167 -28.99 12.81 6.29
N ASN A 168 -28.70 12.21 7.44
CA ASN A 168 -29.56 11.28 8.20
C ASN A 168 -29.79 9.89 7.57
N ASN A 169 -30.08 9.81 6.28
CA ASN A 169 -30.29 8.55 5.56
C ASN A 169 -29.09 8.15 4.68
N VAL A 170 -28.11 9.03 4.53
CA VAL A 170 -26.90 8.78 3.75
C VAL A 170 -25.73 9.57 4.35
N LEU A 171 -24.54 8.96 4.35
CA LEU A 171 -23.28 9.69 4.47
C LEU A 171 -22.71 9.89 3.08
N ILE A 172 -22.36 11.12 2.73
CA ILE A 172 -21.56 11.43 1.56
C ILE A 172 -20.15 11.72 2.04
N VAL A 173 -19.21 10.88 1.64
CA VAL A 173 -17.82 10.94 2.08
C VAL A 173 -16.96 11.46 0.95
N HIS A 174 -16.32 12.60 1.18
CA HIS A 174 -15.42 13.24 0.25
C HIS A 174 -13.99 12.77 0.53
N ILE A 175 -13.28 12.32 -0.50
CA ILE A 175 -11.87 12.00 -0.40
C ILE A 175 -11.10 13.05 -1.20
N PRO A 176 -10.44 14.00 -0.51
CA PRO A 176 -9.63 14.98 -1.19
C PRO A 176 -8.48 14.27 -1.90
N ASP A 177 -7.99 14.93 -2.94
CA ASP A 177 -6.95 14.40 -3.81
C ASP A 177 -5.71 13.95 -3.01
N SER A 178 -5.37 12.67 -3.12
CA SER A 178 -4.30 12.03 -2.34
C SER A 178 -3.06 11.73 -3.19
N LYS A 179 -3.17 10.75 -4.09
CA LYS A 179 -2.04 10.16 -4.83
C LYS A 179 -2.20 10.19 -6.36
N THR A 180 -3.44 10.15 -6.86
CA THR A 180 -3.75 10.04 -8.29
C THR A 180 -4.11 11.36 -8.95
N LYS A 181 -3.98 12.48 -8.24
CA LYS A 181 -4.39 13.81 -8.70
C LYS A 181 -5.88 13.94 -9.03
N LYS A 182 -6.72 13.13 -8.38
CA LYS A 182 -8.15 13.00 -8.68
C LYS A 182 -8.95 12.87 -7.39
N PRO A 183 -9.73 13.89 -7.00
CA PRO A 183 -10.67 13.77 -5.89
C PRO A 183 -11.80 12.80 -6.26
N ARG A 184 -12.39 12.17 -5.26
CA ARG A 184 -13.55 11.28 -5.43
C ARG A 184 -14.45 11.33 -4.21
N ARG A 185 -15.67 10.81 -4.35
CA ARG A 185 -16.60 10.62 -3.22
C ARG A 185 -17.24 9.24 -3.27
N PHE A 186 -17.75 8.80 -2.14
CA PHE A 186 -18.58 7.60 -2.03
C PHE A 186 -19.71 7.82 -1.04
N VAL A 187 -20.67 6.90 -1.02
CA VAL A 187 -21.85 6.99 -0.15
C VAL A 187 -21.96 5.77 0.75
N VAL A 188 -22.51 5.97 1.94
CA VAL A 188 -22.93 4.90 2.86
C VAL A 188 -24.41 5.09 3.14
N VAL A 189 -25.23 4.06 2.88
CA VAL A 189 -26.71 4.15 2.96
C VAL A 189 -27.35 3.17 3.93
N ASP A 190 -26.64 2.12 4.36
CA ASP A 190 -27.21 1.11 5.29
C ASP A 190 -27.39 1.72 6.69
N GLU A 191 -28.61 1.67 7.22
CA GLU A 191 -28.99 2.30 8.49
C GLU A 191 -28.12 1.84 9.68
N ARG A 192 -27.71 0.57 9.72
CA ARG A 192 -26.86 0.04 10.80
C ARG A 192 -25.45 0.61 10.69
N ASN A 193 -24.94 0.76 9.47
CA ASN A 193 -23.66 1.40 9.21
C ASN A 193 -23.68 2.89 9.57
N LEU A 194 -24.76 3.60 9.24
CA LEU A 194 -25.00 4.99 9.66
C LEU A 194 -25.00 5.10 11.19
N ALA A 195 -25.76 4.25 11.88
CA ALA A 195 -25.83 4.24 13.33
C ALA A 195 -24.47 3.91 13.98
N THR A 196 -23.68 3.03 13.36
CA THR A 196 -22.33 2.69 13.84
C THR A 196 -21.37 3.87 13.71
N TYR A 197 -21.42 4.58 12.59
CA TYR A 197 -20.66 5.82 12.39
C TYR A 197 -21.05 6.90 13.42
N ARG A 198 -22.35 7.16 13.61
CA ARG A 198 -22.84 8.20 14.54
C ARG A 198 -22.43 7.91 15.98
N ARG A 199 -22.59 6.67 16.45
CA ARG A 199 -22.13 6.23 17.78
C ARG A 199 -20.64 6.46 17.98
N TYR A 200 -19.83 6.23 16.95
CA TYR A 200 -18.40 6.52 17.02
C TYR A 200 -18.12 8.03 17.10
N LEU A 201 -18.83 8.83 16.29
CA LEU A 201 -18.67 10.28 16.24
C LEU A 201 -19.07 10.96 17.55
N GLU A 202 -20.14 10.50 18.21
CA GLU A 202 -20.60 10.98 19.52
C GLU A 202 -19.54 10.85 20.62
N LEU A 203 -18.65 9.87 20.51
CA LEU A 203 -17.57 9.64 21.48
C LEU A 203 -16.38 10.57 21.27
N ARG A 204 -16.37 11.39 20.21
CA ARG A 204 -15.29 12.33 19.93
C ARG A 204 -15.12 13.31 21.10
N PRO A 205 -13.92 13.41 21.71
CA PRO A 205 -13.71 14.38 22.77
C PRO A 205 -13.86 15.82 22.25
N PRO A 206 -14.59 16.71 22.96
CA PRO A 206 -14.78 18.10 22.52
C PRO A 206 -13.47 18.90 22.51
N SER A 207 -12.47 18.48 23.30
CA SER A 207 -11.15 19.09 23.37
C SER A 207 -10.18 18.66 22.26
N THR A 208 -10.65 17.94 21.22
CA THR A 208 -9.76 17.45 20.17
C THR A 208 -9.21 18.62 19.34
N PRO A 209 -7.87 18.84 19.28
CA PRO A 209 -7.29 20.05 18.69
C PRO A 209 -7.20 20.03 17.15
N HIS A 210 -7.72 18.98 16.51
CA HIS A 210 -7.64 18.78 15.07
C HIS A 210 -8.90 18.12 14.52
N LYS A 211 -9.06 18.17 13.20
CA LYS A 211 -10.27 17.68 12.51
C LYS A 211 -10.20 16.25 12.00
N ARG A 212 -9.16 15.48 12.30
CA ARG A 212 -9.04 14.07 11.89
C ARG A 212 -10.26 13.27 12.37
N LEU A 213 -10.90 12.55 11.46
CA LEU A 213 -12.09 11.76 11.74
C LEU A 213 -11.76 10.63 12.71
N PHE A 214 -10.81 9.77 12.33
CA PHE A 214 -10.44 8.60 13.12
C PHE A 214 -9.48 8.95 14.25
N LEU A 215 -9.98 8.81 15.47
CA LEU A 215 -9.28 8.92 16.73
C LEU A 215 -9.04 7.56 17.38
N ASN A 216 -7.95 7.44 18.14
CA ASN A 216 -7.65 6.23 18.87
C ASN A 216 -8.79 5.91 19.85
N TYR A 217 -9.24 4.66 19.81
CA TYR A 217 -10.37 4.17 20.56
C TYR A 217 -9.96 2.98 21.41
N LYS A 218 -10.28 3.02 22.71
CA LYS A 218 -9.99 1.92 23.64
C LYS A 218 -11.10 1.82 24.69
N LYS A 219 -11.60 0.60 24.90
CA LYS A 219 -12.54 0.25 25.98
C LYS A 219 -13.75 1.21 26.07
N GLY A 220 -14.39 1.50 24.95
CA GLY A 220 -15.59 2.35 24.93
C GLY A 220 -15.34 3.85 24.80
N LYS A 221 -14.08 4.30 24.66
CA LYS A 221 -13.74 5.73 24.67
C LYS A 221 -12.80 6.11 23.55
N CYS A 222 -13.08 7.24 22.90
CA CYS A 222 -12.13 7.92 22.02
C CYS A 222 -11.16 8.78 22.84
N THR A 223 -9.95 8.88 22.35
CA THR A 223 -8.90 9.77 22.87
C THR A 223 -8.63 10.88 21.85
N VAL A 224 -7.94 11.95 22.23
CA VAL A 224 -7.66 13.05 21.30
C VAL A 224 -6.64 12.68 20.22
N GLN A 225 -5.86 11.60 20.42
CA GLN A 225 -4.83 11.22 19.46
C GLN A 225 -5.44 10.64 18.16
N PRO A 226 -4.94 11.06 16.98
CA PRO A 226 -5.41 10.52 15.71
C PRO A 226 -4.88 9.09 15.50
N VAL A 227 -5.62 8.29 14.74
CA VAL A 227 -5.21 6.92 14.38
C VAL A 227 -4.07 6.96 13.36
N GLY A 228 -3.02 6.18 13.62
CA GLY A 228 -1.87 6.05 12.74
C GLY A 228 -2.17 5.18 11.51
N LEU A 229 -1.45 5.42 10.40
CA LEU A 229 -1.59 4.68 9.14
C LEU A 229 -1.56 3.15 9.33
N HIS A 230 -0.64 2.66 10.17
CA HIS A 230 -0.41 1.24 10.38
C HIS A 230 -1.46 0.57 11.27
N SER A 231 -2.29 1.35 11.97
CA SER A 231 -3.36 0.85 12.82
C SER A 231 -4.59 0.41 12.02
N PHE A 232 -4.70 0.79 10.74
CA PHE A 232 -5.77 0.39 9.83
C PHE A 232 -5.52 -0.97 9.15
N GLY A 233 -4.71 -1.85 9.74
CA GLY A 233 -4.56 -3.25 9.32
C GLY A 233 -5.82 -4.09 9.61
N ILE A 234 -6.98 -3.61 9.17
CA ILE A 234 -8.32 -4.03 9.62
C ILE A 234 -8.54 -5.53 9.42
N GLY A 235 -8.06 -6.12 8.33
CA GLY A 235 -8.25 -7.55 8.05
C GLY A 235 -7.71 -8.45 9.16
N GLN A 236 -6.58 -8.08 9.78
CA GLN A 236 -6.00 -8.87 10.85
C GLN A 236 -6.76 -8.69 12.19
N ALA A 237 -7.28 -7.50 12.46
CA ALA A 237 -8.08 -7.23 13.65
C ALA A 237 -9.49 -7.84 13.56
N ALA A 238 -10.11 -7.80 12.38
CA ALA A 238 -11.39 -8.45 12.11
C ALA A 238 -11.26 -9.98 12.16
N ASP A 239 -10.21 -10.56 11.56
CA ASP A 239 -9.92 -11.99 11.67
C ASP A 239 -9.77 -12.44 13.13
N VAL A 240 -9.04 -11.67 13.95
CA VAL A 240 -8.86 -11.96 15.38
C VAL A 240 -10.19 -11.85 16.13
N ALA A 241 -10.96 -10.79 15.90
CA ALA A 241 -12.26 -10.63 16.53
C ALA A 241 -13.22 -11.77 16.15
N ILE A 242 -13.30 -12.14 14.88
CA ILE A 242 -14.12 -13.26 14.40
C ILE A 242 -13.66 -14.58 15.02
N ALA A 243 -12.35 -14.78 15.19
CA ALA A 243 -11.80 -15.98 15.83
C ALA A 243 -12.05 -16.01 17.36
N GLU A 244 -12.03 -14.87 18.03
CA GLU A 244 -12.23 -14.73 19.48
C GLU A 244 -13.72 -14.80 19.87
N LEU A 245 -14.62 -14.39 18.96
CA LEU A 245 -16.08 -14.47 19.12
C LEU A 245 -16.66 -15.89 18.96
N LEU A 246 -15.82 -16.90 18.70
CA LEU A 246 -16.26 -18.28 18.45
C LEU A 246 -15.54 -19.31 19.35
N PRO A 247 -15.99 -19.55 20.58
CA PRO A 247 -15.81 -20.85 21.20
C PRO A 247 -16.89 -21.83 20.67
N SER A 248 -16.45 -22.96 20.12
CA SER A 248 -17.17 -24.20 19.76
C SER A 248 -17.52 -24.45 18.28
N VAL A 249 -16.61 -25.13 17.57
CA VAL A 249 -16.84 -26.51 17.06
C VAL A 249 -15.50 -27.27 17.17
N LEU A 250 -15.24 -27.87 18.33
CA LEU A 250 -14.47 -29.10 18.37
C LEU A 250 -15.49 -30.23 18.52
N PRO A 251 -15.66 -31.13 17.55
CA PRO A 251 -16.21 -32.44 17.87
C PRO A 251 -15.16 -33.16 18.70
N SER A 252 -15.54 -33.53 19.92
CA SER A 252 -14.73 -34.39 20.77
C SER A 252 -14.66 -35.82 20.21
N LYS A 253 -13.43 -36.36 20.19
CA LYS A 253 -12.99 -37.77 19.99
C LYS A 253 -12.92 -38.19 18.51
N SER A 254 -11.84 -38.78 17.99
CA SER A 254 -10.83 -39.68 18.56
C SER A 254 -9.47 -39.55 17.85
N LYS A 255 -8.41 -39.98 18.55
CA LYS A 255 -7.03 -40.15 18.08
C LYS A 255 -6.97 -40.88 16.71
N GLU A 256 -6.18 -40.37 15.76
CA GLU A 256 -5.07 -41.08 15.10
C GLU A 256 -4.49 -40.29 13.91
N SER A 257 -3.17 -40.10 13.96
CA SER A 257 -2.19 -40.02 12.85
C SER A 257 -2.65 -39.72 11.42
N ASN A 258 -2.23 -38.56 10.88
CA ASN A 258 -1.28 -38.44 9.77
C ASN A 258 -1.44 -37.08 9.08
N GLU A 259 -0.50 -36.20 9.40
CA GLU A 259 -0.33 -34.87 8.85
C GLU A 259 0.52 -34.97 7.57
N THR A 260 -0.10 -35.17 6.41
CA THR A 260 0.42 -34.77 5.10
C THR A 260 -0.64 -35.03 4.03
N GLU A 261 -0.70 -34.17 3.00
CA GLU A 261 -1.59 -34.28 1.82
C GLU A 261 -3.05 -33.84 2.01
N ASN A 262 -3.29 -32.53 2.05
CA ASN A 262 -4.42 -31.93 1.28
C ASN A 262 -4.39 -30.39 1.23
N THR A 263 -3.23 -29.80 0.93
CA THR A 263 -3.10 -28.37 0.59
C THR A 263 -2.67 -28.20 -0.86
N LYS A 264 -3.49 -28.71 -1.79
CA LYS A 264 -3.44 -28.35 -3.22
C LYS A 264 -4.86 -28.27 -3.77
N LYS A 265 -5.09 -27.21 -4.56
CA LYS A 265 -6.31 -26.87 -5.34
C LYS A 265 -7.37 -26.16 -4.48
N LEU A 266 -7.96 -25.03 -4.85
CA LEU A 266 -7.99 -24.23 -6.08
C LEU A 266 -8.03 -22.75 -5.66
N ASN A 267 -7.28 -21.87 -6.35
CA ASN A 267 -7.47 -20.44 -6.24
C ASN A 267 -7.31 -19.83 -7.63
N THR A 268 -8.43 -19.52 -8.27
CA THR A 268 -8.49 -18.70 -9.48
C THR A 268 -9.53 -17.61 -9.27
N ILE A 269 -9.20 -16.45 -9.83
CA ILE A 269 -10.04 -15.27 -10.11
C ILE A 269 -10.19 -14.29 -8.95
N ASN A 270 -9.57 -13.12 -9.12
CA ASN A 270 -9.98 -11.87 -8.49
C ASN A 270 -10.00 -10.80 -9.57
N GLU A 271 -11.20 -10.55 -10.11
CA GLU A 271 -11.60 -9.25 -10.71
C GLU A 271 -13.13 -9.03 -10.70
N THR A 272 -13.96 -9.95 -10.17
CA THR A 272 -15.43 -9.86 -10.33
C THR A 272 -16.23 -9.45 -9.06
N ILE A 273 -15.66 -9.35 -7.86
CA ILE A 273 -16.51 -9.20 -6.64
C ILE A 273 -16.89 -7.74 -6.31
N LEU A 274 -16.27 -6.74 -6.95
CA LEU A 274 -16.80 -5.36 -6.92
C LEU A 274 -18.07 -5.20 -7.78
N LEU A 275 -18.25 -6.04 -8.80
CA LEU A 275 -19.51 -6.10 -9.56
C LEU A 275 -20.58 -6.91 -8.82
N ALA A 276 -20.22 -7.87 -7.96
CA ALA A 276 -21.21 -8.63 -7.18
C ALA A 276 -21.86 -7.79 -6.05
N TYR A 277 -21.12 -6.86 -5.43
CA TYR A 277 -21.65 -6.05 -4.32
C TYR A 277 -22.51 -4.86 -4.78
N PHE A 278 -22.37 -4.40 -6.02
CA PHE A 278 -23.12 -3.27 -6.58
C PHE A 278 -23.97 -3.60 -7.83
N GLY A 279 -23.74 -4.74 -8.47
CA GLY A 279 -24.39 -5.13 -9.73
C GLY A 279 -25.79 -5.72 -9.60
N GLU A 280 -26.27 -6.01 -8.39
CA GLU A 280 -27.65 -6.50 -8.19
C GLU A 280 -28.63 -5.42 -7.70
N LYS A 281 -28.20 -4.17 -7.49
CA LYS A 281 -29.09 -3.09 -7.01
C LYS A 281 -29.03 -1.75 -7.75
N VAL A 282 -28.50 -1.69 -8.97
CA VAL A 282 -28.69 -0.51 -9.83
C VAL A 282 -28.96 -0.93 -11.28
N ASN A 283 -30.15 -1.47 -11.52
CA ASN A 283 -30.91 -1.08 -12.70
C ASN A 283 -31.73 0.12 -12.25
N VAL A 284 -31.49 1.30 -12.83
CA VAL A 284 -32.40 2.45 -13.08
C VAL A 284 -31.49 3.68 -13.30
N PHE A 285 -31.35 4.03 -14.60
CA PHE A 285 -30.88 5.26 -15.27
C PHE A 285 -29.60 5.99 -14.80
#